data_AF-E9HKT6-F1
#
_entry.id   AF-E9HKT6-F1
#
_cell.length_a   1.000
_cell.length_b   1.000
_cell.length_c   1.000
_cell.angle_alpha   90.00
_cell.angle_beta   90.00
_cell.angle_gamma   90.00
#
_symmetry.space_group_name_H-M   'P 1'
#
loop_
_entity.id
_entity.type
_entity.pdbx_description
1 polymer ?
#
loop_
_entity_poly.entity_id
_entity_poly.type
_entity_poly.pdbx_seq_one_letter_code
_entity_poly.pdbx_strand_id
1 'polypeptide(L)'
;MDKYNERRRNSRKKEIPFSGTRGFGACSSSALARLMLASHCDGNFKLYRLLSALGINLSSSYGDVVIAFDEDMKNHRAEIDSKVPKSKSSQTCGDSIFKAARSDAGKFQKLDETGIMMRSYRHGIVDRAVNMHHGETFRHTHFMHLDLPEKACTFLCGDVIYRYWDWAKKVASLFPEYKPMIEGMKTFLGRMHAKVHVWYCQIIWVGHWMSEAALTLGEEQEQVFFQNVKIWKCNKAYGDYQRDHLTAAVLFWNDQKEKGMVNQLIKRRERALKQIEISNKQLESDISKYKLKIEQLPILLGELRKAAKECKAGKEHLKDESPLQQAQNSLEGYNAHIKILQSRISRIATTSGQRIKFRKAITLMSKKRSKLIAFISANSKFKIQEDNLLTGHFPWQNLSGSQCRSNSKYNVVKR
;
A
#
# COMPACT_ATOMS: atom_id res chain seq x y z
N MET A 1 44.92 -4.69 -9.94
CA MET A 1 43.49 -5.09 -9.87
C MET A 1 42.55 -4.01 -10.42
N ASP A 2 42.82 -2.72 -10.18
CA ASP A 2 41.89 -1.63 -10.56
C ASP A 2 41.70 -1.40 -12.06
N LYS A 3 42.77 -1.47 -12.86
CA LYS A 3 42.66 -1.35 -14.33
C LYS A 3 41.83 -2.47 -14.98
N TYR A 4 41.73 -3.65 -14.36
CA TYR A 4 40.93 -4.77 -14.88
C TYR A 4 39.43 -4.55 -14.63
N ASN A 5 39.07 -4.08 -13.42
CA ASN A 5 37.69 -3.78 -13.06
C ASN A 5 37.16 -2.54 -13.79
N GLU A 6 38.02 -1.55 -14.02
CA GLU A 6 37.67 -0.34 -14.77
C GLU A 6 37.51 -0.60 -16.28
N ARG A 7 38.36 -1.46 -16.87
CA ARG A 7 38.15 -1.97 -18.25
C ARG A 7 36.85 -2.77 -18.38
N ARG A 8 36.45 -3.51 -17.35
CA ARG A 8 35.20 -4.30 -17.35
C ARG A 8 33.94 -3.45 -17.13
N ARG A 9 34.05 -2.32 -16.40
CA ARG A 9 33.00 -1.29 -16.35
C ARG A 9 32.85 -0.56 -17.69
N ASN A 10 33.95 -0.21 -18.33
CA ASN A 10 33.93 0.49 -19.62
C ASN A 10 33.55 -0.42 -20.80
N SER A 11 33.85 -1.73 -20.75
CA SER A 11 33.39 -2.67 -21.78
C SER A 11 31.88 -2.95 -21.72
N ARG A 12 31.23 -2.75 -20.57
CA ARG A 12 29.76 -2.84 -20.41
C ARG A 12 29.01 -1.55 -20.78
N LYS A 13 29.72 -0.42 -20.94
CA LYS A 13 29.17 0.85 -21.44
C LYS A 13 29.18 0.97 -22.96
N LYS A 14 29.81 0.04 -23.68
CA LYS A 14 29.66 -0.02 -25.14
C LYS A 14 28.26 -0.52 -25.44
N GLU A 15 27.46 0.33 -26.09
CA GLU A 15 26.24 -0.07 -26.78
C GLU A 15 26.57 -1.31 -27.60
N ILE A 16 25.93 -2.43 -27.26
CA ILE A 16 25.91 -3.60 -28.11
C ILE A 16 25.00 -3.21 -29.27
N PRO A 17 25.50 -3.02 -30.50
CA PRO A 17 24.61 -2.91 -31.64
C PRO A 17 24.07 -4.33 -31.82
N PHE A 18 22.80 -4.54 -31.49
CA PHE A 18 22.08 -5.74 -31.89
C PHE A 18 21.93 -5.69 -33.42
N SER A 19 22.96 -6.12 -34.14
CA SER A 19 22.91 -6.33 -35.58
C SER A 19 22.19 -7.65 -35.83
N GLY A 20 20.86 -7.61 -35.97
CA GLY A 20 20.13 -8.85 -36.19
C GLY A 20 18.60 -8.81 -36.26
N THR A 21 17.95 -7.70 -36.61
CA THR A 21 16.55 -7.73 -37.10
C THR A 21 16.32 -6.60 -38.10
N ARG A 22 16.63 -6.86 -39.38
CA ARG A 22 16.06 -6.08 -40.48
C ARG A 22 14.60 -6.51 -40.65
N GLY A 23 13.69 -5.54 -40.61
CA GLY A 23 12.29 -5.71 -40.98
C GLY A 23 11.34 -5.94 -39.81
N PHE A 24 10.30 -5.12 -39.75
CA PHE A 24 9.22 -5.03 -38.75
C PHE A 24 9.56 -4.28 -37.45
N GLY A 25 9.12 -3.02 -37.40
CA GLY A 25 9.03 -2.19 -36.21
C GLY A 25 8.02 -2.73 -35.20
N ALA A 26 8.34 -3.86 -34.57
CA ALA A 26 7.70 -4.27 -33.33
C ALA A 26 8.31 -3.42 -32.20
N CYS A 27 7.47 -2.57 -31.61
CA CYS A 27 7.75 -1.85 -30.37
C CYS A 27 8.38 -2.84 -29.37
N SER A 28 9.70 -2.73 -29.15
CA SER A 28 10.39 -3.72 -28.32
C SER A 28 9.80 -3.68 -26.92
N SER A 29 9.43 -4.85 -26.41
CA SER A 29 8.97 -5.06 -25.04
C SER A 29 9.90 -4.42 -23.99
N SER A 30 11.17 -4.17 -24.33
CA SER A 30 12.15 -3.49 -23.50
C SER A 30 11.81 -2.02 -23.19
N ALA A 31 11.19 -1.28 -24.11
CA ALA A 31 10.83 0.13 -23.90
C ALA A 31 9.58 0.27 -23.01
N LEU A 32 8.58 -0.62 -23.18
CA LEU A 32 7.40 -0.71 -22.32
C LEU A 32 7.73 -1.26 -20.92
N ALA A 33 8.77 -2.09 -20.80
CA ALA A 33 9.29 -2.58 -19.52
C ALA A 33 10.03 -1.51 -18.70
N ARG A 34 10.62 -0.50 -19.37
CA ARG A 34 11.39 0.59 -18.74
C ARG A 34 10.54 1.68 -18.10
N LEU A 35 9.24 1.74 -18.37
CA LEU A 35 8.33 2.71 -17.73
C LEU A 35 7.85 2.17 -16.39
N MET A 36 8.48 2.70 -15.35
CA MET A 36 8.36 2.23 -13.99
C MET A 36 7.15 2.85 -13.28
N LEU A 37 5.95 2.62 -13.81
CA LEU A 37 4.73 3.33 -13.39
C LEU A 37 4.51 3.34 -11.87
N ALA A 38 4.64 2.17 -11.24
CA ALA A 38 4.43 2.01 -9.81
C ALA A 38 5.48 1.10 -9.19
N SER A 39 5.89 1.43 -7.98
CA SER A 39 6.82 0.66 -7.15
C SER A 39 6.12 0.20 -5.87
N HIS A 40 6.42 -1.02 -5.43
CA HIS A 40 5.92 -1.60 -4.19
C HIS A 40 7.09 -2.11 -3.36
N CYS A 41 7.23 -1.59 -2.14
CA CYS A 41 8.24 -2.03 -1.17
C CYS A 41 7.55 -2.82 -0.05
N ASP A 42 8.06 -4.02 0.26
CA ASP A 42 7.56 -4.84 1.37
C ASP A 42 8.69 -5.61 2.06
N GLY A 43 8.54 -5.84 3.36
CA GLY A 43 9.48 -6.54 4.22
C GLY A 43 9.14 -8.02 4.38
N ASN A 44 10.07 -8.91 4.05
CA ASN A 44 9.92 -10.34 4.30
C ASN A 44 10.72 -10.83 5.53
N PHE A 45 10.00 -10.97 6.64
CA PHE A 45 10.55 -11.49 7.90
C PHE A 45 10.80 -13.01 7.91
N LYS A 46 10.42 -13.75 6.86
CA LYS A 46 10.73 -15.19 6.75
C LYS A 46 12.13 -15.44 6.20
N LEU A 47 12.75 -14.41 5.64
CA LEU A 47 14.11 -14.39 5.10
C LEU A 47 15.13 -13.91 6.13
N TYR A 48 15.01 -14.38 7.38
CA TYR A 48 15.97 -14.06 8.42
C TYR A 48 17.26 -14.88 8.28
N ARG A 49 18.36 -14.37 8.83
CA ARG A 49 19.62 -15.08 9.02
C ARG A 49 19.82 -15.37 10.51
N LEU A 50 20.13 -16.61 10.85
CA LEU A 50 20.45 -16.99 12.22
C LEU A 50 21.83 -16.44 12.61
N LEU A 51 21.97 -15.99 13.85
CA LEU A 51 23.27 -15.56 14.38
C LEU A 51 24.30 -16.71 14.38
N SER A 52 23.84 -17.94 14.58
CA SER A 52 24.68 -19.15 14.52
C SER A 52 25.20 -19.47 13.12
N ALA A 53 24.68 -18.80 12.09
CA ALA A 53 25.08 -18.99 10.70
C ALA A 53 26.18 -18.02 10.27
N LEU A 54 26.73 -17.18 11.18
CA LEU A 54 27.83 -16.26 10.84
C LEU A 54 28.97 -17.04 10.18
N GLY A 55 29.21 -16.76 8.90
CA GLY A 55 30.19 -17.43 8.08
C GLY A 55 31.56 -16.75 8.16
N ILE A 56 32.46 -17.19 7.30
CA ILE A 56 33.68 -16.44 6.99
C ILE A 56 33.22 -15.22 6.18
N ASN A 57 33.55 -14.02 6.66
CA ASN A 57 33.16 -12.73 6.08
C ASN A 57 33.65 -12.61 4.63
N LEU A 58 32.85 -13.15 3.71
CA LEU A 58 33.15 -13.26 2.30
C LEU A 58 32.42 -12.17 1.54
N SER A 59 33.17 -11.49 0.67
CA SER A 59 32.58 -10.52 -0.25
C SER A 59 31.63 -11.22 -1.22
N SER A 60 30.43 -10.67 -1.37
CA SER A 60 29.43 -11.12 -2.34
C SER A 60 29.96 -11.06 -3.77
N SER A 61 29.74 -12.14 -4.54
CA SER A 61 30.10 -12.20 -5.96
C SER A 61 29.22 -11.29 -6.82
N TYR A 62 28.00 -11.01 -6.36
CA TYR A 62 27.06 -10.12 -7.04
C TYR A 62 27.11 -8.67 -6.55
N GLY A 63 27.86 -8.38 -5.48
CA GLY A 63 27.97 -7.04 -4.92
C GLY A 63 26.62 -6.45 -4.50
N ASP A 64 26.28 -5.30 -5.09
CA ASP A 64 25.07 -4.49 -4.83
C ASP A 64 24.04 -4.51 -5.97
N VAL A 65 24.16 -5.45 -6.92
CA VAL A 65 23.30 -5.50 -8.13
C VAL A 65 21.80 -5.54 -7.81
N VAL A 66 21.41 -6.17 -6.69
CA VAL A 66 20.03 -6.20 -6.20
C VAL A 66 19.98 -5.81 -4.73
N ILE A 67 20.77 -6.49 -3.90
CA ILE A 67 20.81 -6.27 -2.44
C ILE A 67 21.86 -5.22 -2.14
N ALA A 68 21.45 -4.02 -1.70
CA ALA A 68 22.36 -2.94 -1.34
C ALA A 68 23.32 -3.34 -0.22
N PHE A 69 24.50 -2.73 -0.13
CA PHE A 69 25.41 -3.01 0.98
C PHE A 69 24.81 -2.56 2.32
N ASP A 70 25.09 -3.33 3.37
CA ASP A 70 24.59 -3.00 4.71
C ASP A 70 25.17 -1.65 5.18
N GLU A 71 26.36 -1.29 4.71
CA GLU A 71 27.01 -0.01 5.02
C GLU A 71 26.25 1.18 4.41
N ASP A 72 25.73 1.07 3.19
CA ASP A 72 24.91 2.12 2.57
C ASP A 72 23.65 2.37 3.40
N MET A 73 23.01 1.30 3.87
CA MET A 73 21.83 1.40 4.72
C MET A 73 22.15 1.97 6.11
N LYS A 74 23.32 1.64 6.68
CA LYS A 74 23.78 2.23 7.95
C LYS A 74 24.07 3.72 7.80
N ASN A 75 24.77 4.11 6.74
CA ASN A 75 25.08 5.51 6.44
C ASN A 75 23.81 6.32 6.23
N HIS A 76 22.89 5.81 5.41
CA HIS A 76 21.58 6.44 5.21
C HIS A 76 20.79 6.58 6.52
N ARG A 77 20.81 5.53 7.35
CA ARG A 77 20.16 5.59 8.66
C ARG A 77 20.79 6.65 9.56
N ALA A 78 22.12 6.72 9.62
CA ALA A 78 22.85 7.70 10.43
C ALA A 78 22.55 9.14 9.99
N GLU A 79 22.52 9.36 8.68
CA GLU A 79 22.13 10.64 8.08
C GLU A 79 20.72 11.05 8.50
N ILE A 80 19.72 10.18 8.32
CA ILE A 80 18.34 10.46 8.75
C ILE A 80 18.24 10.67 10.26
N ASP A 81 18.93 9.83 11.05
CA ASP A 81 18.94 9.91 12.52
C ASP A 81 19.55 11.22 13.03
N SER A 82 20.41 11.88 12.25
CA SER A 82 21.03 13.17 12.64
C SER A 82 20.01 14.31 12.80
N LYS A 83 18.88 14.27 12.07
CA LYS A 83 17.83 15.31 12.13
C LYS A 83 16.45 14.77 12.49
N VAL A 84 16.21 13.45 12.34
CA VAL A 84 14.89 12.84 12.55
C VAL A 84 14.97 11.85 13.71
N PRO A 85 14.55 12.24 14.93
CA PRO A 85 14.66 11.38 16.10
C PRO A 85 13.81 10.11 15.95
N LYS A 86 14.26 9.03 16.59
CA LYS A 86 13.54 7.76 16.68
C LYS A 86 12.34 7.91 17.62
N SER A 87 11.17 7.46 17.20
CA SER A 87 9.97 7.42 18.04
C SER A 87 9.57 5.98 18.35
N LYS A 88 9.47 5.64 19.65
CA LYS A 88 9.11 4.27 20.09
C LYS A 88 7.64 3.92 19.89
N SER A 89 6.82 4.81 19.34
CA SER A 89 5.38 4.57 19.19
C SER A 89 5.10 3.59 18.04
N SER A 90 4.75 2.35 18.36
CA SER A 90 4.03 1.50 17.41
C SER A 90 2.60 2.01 17.33
N GLN A 91 2.18 2.53 16.19
CA GLN A 91 0.80 2.98 16.03
C GLN A 91 0.12 2.20 14.91
N THR A 92 -1.01 1.59 15.23
CA THR A 92 -1.88 0.92 14.25
C THR A 92 -2.61 1.95 13.39
N CYS A 93 -3.14 1.51 12.25
CA CYS A 93 -4.04 2.33 11.46
C CYS A 93 -5.43 2.32 12.12
N GLY A 94 -5.62 3.15 13.15
CA GLY A 94 -6.76 3.08 14.03
C GLY A 94 -6.92 1.66 14.58
N ASP A 95 -8.09 1.08 14.33
CA ASP A 95 -8.58 -0.18 14.88
C ASP A 95 -8.23 -1.44 14.08
N SER A 96 -7.40 -1.32 13.03
CA SER A 96 -7.08 -2.42 12.12
C SER A 96 -6.20 -3.49 12.78
N ILE A 97 -6.33 -4.74 12.30
CA ILE A 97 -5.51 -5.90 12.74
C ILE A 97 -4.05 -5.76 12.25
N PHE A 98 -3.81 -4.88 11.29
CA PHE A 98 -2.51 -4.73 10.62
C PHE A 98 -1.63 -3.78 11.43
N LYS A 99 -0.54 -4.33 11.97
CA LYS A 99 0.49 -3.55 12.66
C LYS A 99 1.25 -2.74 11.63
N ALA A 100 1.41 -1.43 11.88
CA ALA A 100 2.25 -0.61 11.03
C ALA A 100 3.74 -0.94 11.24
N ALA A 101 4.56 -0.71 10.22
CA ALA A 101 6.01 -0.64 10.36
C ALA A 101 6.35 0.41 11.42
N ARG A 102 7.37 0.12 12.23
CA ARG A 102 7.75 0.97 13.37
C ARG A 102 8.76 2.01 12.91
N SER A 103 8.83 3.16 13.57
CA SER A 103 9.91 4.12 13.27
C SER A 103 11.28 3.59 13.70
N ASP A 104 11.27 2.69 14.70
CA ASP A 104 12.41 1.99 15.25
C ASP A 104 12.01 0.55 15.62
N ALA A 105 12.93 -0.39 15.45
CA ALA A 105 12.65 -1.80 15.63
C ALA A 105 13.76 -2.45 16.47
N GLY A 106 13.38 -3.38 17.35
CA GLY A 106 14.27 -3.95 18.36
C GLY A 106 15.11 -5.10 17.83
N LYS A 107 16.29 -5.30 18.39
CA LYS A 107 17.17 -6.44 18.05
C LYS A 107 16.53 -7.75 18.48
N PHE A 108 16.52 -8.75 17.60
CA PHE A 108 16.10 -10.11 17.94
C PHE A 108 17.33 -10.90 18.39
N GLN A 109 17.31 -11.47 19.59
CA GLN A 109 18.50 -12.06 20.23
C GLN A 109 19.17 -13.20 19.43
N LYS A 110 18.43 -13.91 18.58
CA LYS A 110 18.93 -15.09 17.84
C LYS A 110 19.15 -14.83 16.35
N LEU A 111 18.87 -13.61 15.87
CA LEU A 111 18.90 -13.27 14.45
C LEU A 111 19.98 -12.23 14.20
N ASP A 112 20.79 -12.50 13.18
CA ASP A 112 21.74 -11.53 12.63
C ASP A 112 21.04 -10.60 11.63
N GLU A 113 20.16 -11.19 10.81
CA GLU A 113 19.23 -10.47 9.95
C GLU A 113 17.81 -10.92 10.31
N THR A 114 16.91 -9.98 10.52
CA THR A 114 15.49 -10.23 10.81
C THR A 114 14.65 -10.49 9.56
N GLY A 115 15.20 -10.17 8.39
CA GLY A 115 14.52 -10.29 7.10
C GLY A 115 15.19 -9.42 6.04
N ILE A 116 14.53 -9.31 4.90
CA ILE A 116 14.94 -8.44 3.79
C ILE A 116 13.74 -7.62 3.32
N MET A 117 13.96 -6.34 3.05
CA MET A 117 13.00 -5.51 2.32
C MET A 117 13.34 -5.60 0.84
N MET A 118 12.32 -5.81 0.01
CA MET A 118 12.47 -5.86 -1.44
C MET A 118 11.51 -4.88 -2.09
N ARG A 119 11.94 -4.31 -3.20
CA ARG A 119 11.17 -3.41 -4.04
C ARG A 119 10.94 -4.06 -5.39
N SER A 120 9.68 -4.10 -5.81
CA SER A 120 9.30 -4.51 -7.15
C SER A 120 8.44 -3.48 -7.85
N TYR A 121 8.53 -3.44 -9.17
CA TYR A 121 7.67 -2.59 -9.98
C TYR A 121 6.37 -3.28 -10.31
N ARG A 122 5.44 -2.51 -10.90
CA ARG A 122 4.14 -3.00 -11.37
C ARG A 122 4.24 -4.28 -12.19
N HIS A 123 5.33 -4.53 -12.92
CA HIS A 123 5.51 -5.75 -13.71
C HIS A 123 5.92 -6.99 -12.88
N GLY A 124 6.26 -6.80 -11.61
CA GLY A 124 6.76 -7.82 -10.71
C GLY A 124 8.26 -8.04 -10.81
N ILE A 125 8.99 -7.18 -11.51
CA ILE A 125 10.46 -7.16 -11.54
C ILE A 125 10.96 -6.57 -10.23
N VAL A 126 11.86 -7.26 -9.54
CA VAL A 126 12.52 -6.79 -8.32
C VAL A 126 13.80 -6.10 -8.72
N ASP A 127 14.02 -4.87 -8.27
CA ASP A 127 15.18 -4.11 -8.73
C ASP A 127 16.10 -3.65 -7.59
N ARG A 128 15.58 -3.63 -6.37
CA ARG A 128 16.35 -3.26 -5.19
C ARG A 128 15.88 -4.07 -3.99
N ALA A 129 16.82 -4.34 -3.09
CA ALA A 129 16.59 -5.00 -1.83
C ALA A 129 17.59 -4.49 -0.78
N VAL A 130 17.23 -4.61 0.49
CA VAL A 130 18.09 -4.24 1.61
C VAL A 130 17.83 -5.14 2.82
N ASN A 131 18.89 -5.55 3.49
CA ASN A 131 18.82 -6.37 4.69
C ASN A 131 18.19 -5.58 5.85
N MET A 132 17.41 -6.28 6.67
CA MET A 132 16.81 -5.73 7.89
C MET A 132 17.46 -6.39 9.10
N HIS A 133 18.32 -5.70 9.84
CA HIS A 133 18.97 -6.29 11.03
C HIS A 133 18.15 -6.18 12.32
N HIS A 134 17.20 -5.25 12.37
CA HIS A 134 16.45 -4.94 13.59
C HIS A 134 14.93 -4.93 13.36
N GLY A 135 14.48 -5.41 12.21
CA GLY A 135 13.10 -5.32 11.73
C GLY A 135 12.87 -4.17 10.74
N GLU A 136 11.69 -4.15 10.16
CA GLU A 136 11.28 -3.13 9.19
C GLU A 136 11.04 -1.77 9.86
N THR A 137 11.56 -0.72 9.22
CA THR A 137 11.34 0.67 9.64
C THR A 137 11.15 1.59 8.45
N PHE A 138 10.61 2.79 8.67
CA PHE A 138 10.47 3.81 7.62
C PHE A 138 11.78 4.19 6.94
N ARG A 139 12.94 4.02 7.62
CA ARG A 139 14.26 4.23 7.02
C ARG A 139 14.54 3.25 5.88
N HIS A 140 14.10 2.00 6.01
CA HIS A 140 14.25 1.01 4.92
C HIS A 140 13.37 1.40 3.74
N THR A 141 12.10 1.77 3.98
CA THR A 141 11.20 2.24 2.92
C THR A 141 11.75 3.51 2.26
N HIS A 142 12.36 4.41 3.03
CA HIS A 142 12.98 5.64 2.53
C HIS A 142 14.21 5.36 1.67
N PHE A 143 15.08 4.46 2.11
CA PHE A 143 16.23 4.01 1.33
C PHE A 143 15.79 3.44 -0.03
N MET A 144 14.68 2.71 -0.05
CA MET A 144 14.05 2.18 -1.26
C MET A 144 13.29 3.23 -2.08
N HIS A 145 13.16 4.45 -1.59
CA HIS A 145 12.48 5.56 -2.27
C HIS A 145 13.48 6.51 -2.96
N LEU A 146 14.75 6.54 -2.52
CA LEU A 146 15.78 7.50 -2.94
C LEU A 146 15.94 7.62 -4.47
N ASP A 147 15.98 6.50 -5.18
CA ASP A 147 16.24 6.44 -6.64
C ASP A 147 14.96 6.35 -7.49
N LEU A 148 13.77 6.40 -6.88
CA LEU A 148 12.51 6.35 -7.63
C LEU A 148 12.24 7.60 -8.49
N PRO A 149 12.58 8.83 -8.04
CA PRO A 149 12.44 10.02 -8.88
C PRO A 149 13.26 9.94 -10.17
N GLU A 150 14.52 9.49 -10.08
CA GLU A 150 15.42 9.32 -11.23
C GLU A 150 14.91 8.29 -12.23
N LYS A 151 14.17 7.29 -11.73
CA LYS A 151 13.54 6.24 -12.54
C LYS A 151 12.16 6.63 -13.07
N ALA A 152 11.76 7.90 -12.95
CA ALA A 152 10.47 8.43 -13.39
C ALA A 152 9.27 7.63 -12.84
N CYS A 153 9.37 7.17 -11.59
CA CYS A 153 8.29 6.42 -10.96
C CYS A 153 7.13 7.34 -10.57
N THR A 154 5.91 7.06 -11.02
CA THR A 154 4.75 7.90 -10.69
C THR A 154 4.14 7.53 -9.34
N PHE A 155 4.13 6.24 -8.98
CA PHE A 155 3.43 5.74 -7.81
C PHE A 155 4.30 4.95 -6.85
N LEU A 156 4.26 5.27 -5.56
CA LEU A 156 4.80 4.43 -4.49
C LEU A 156 3.66 3.74 -3.73
N CYS A 157 3.76 2.42 -3.63
CA CYS A 157 2.78 1.54 -2.99
C CYS A 157 3.38 0.91 -1.74
N GLY A 158 2.55 0.71 -0.72
CA GLY A 158 2.91 -0.08 0.45
C GLY A 158 1.79 -0.14 1.48
N ASP A 159 1.90 -1.07 2.42
CA ASP A 159 0.83 -1.36 3.39
C ASP A 159 0.67 -0.27 4.45
N VAL A 160 1.73 0.50 4.68
CA VAL A 160 1.81 1.53 5.72
C VAL A 160 2.07 2.91 5.14
N ILE A 161 1.76 3.07 3.85
CA ILE A 161 2.09 4.26 3.07
C ILE A 161 1.54 5.54 3.70
N TYR A 162 0.36 5.47 4.33
CA TYR A 162 -0.31 6.62 4.92
C TYR A 162 0.49 7.28 6.07
N ARG A 163 1.31 6.50 6.80
CA ARG A 163 2.22 7.03 7.84
C ARG A 163 3.59 7.32 7.28
N TYR A 164 4.09 6.42 6.46
CA TYR A 164 5.37 6.60 5.80
C TYR A 164 5.39 7.93 5.05
N TRP A 165 4.31 8.29 4.33
CA TRP A 165 4.25 9.53 3.56
C TRP A 165 4.27 10.78 4.43
N ASP A 166 3.57 10.79 5.57
CA ASP A 166 3.64 11.90 6.53
C ASP A 166 5.07 12.04 7.10
N TRP A 167 5.71 10.91 7.41
CA TRP A 167 7.09 10.86 7.88
C TRP A 167 8.08 11.31 6.78
N ALA A 168 7.90 10.88 5.54
CA ALA A 168 8.74 11.24 4.40
C ALA A 168 8.63 12.73 4.07
N LYS A 169 7.44 13.33 4.20
CA LYS A 169 7.27 14.80 4.11
C LYS A 169 8.06 15.54 5.17
N LYS A 170 8.05 15.04 6.42
CA LYS A 170 8.88 15.62 7.49
C LYS A 170 10.37 15.50 7.16
N VAL A 171 10.80 14.35 6.66
CA VAL A 171 12.19 14.14 6.20
C VAL A 171 12.54 15.14 5.09
N ALA A 172 11.74 15.25 4.02
CA ALA A 172 11.98 16.20 2.93
C ALA A 172 11.98 17.68 3.37
N SER A 173 11.30 18.02 4.47
CA SER A 173 11.36 19.37 5.05
C SER A 173 12.70 19.67 5.75
N LEU A 174 13.40 18.63 6.24
CA LEU A 174 14.69 18.71 6.94
C LEU A 174 15.89 18.48 6.01
N PHE A 175 15.65 17.81 4.88
CA PHE A 175 16.61 17.42 3.86
C PHE A 175 16.07 17.82 2.48
N PRO A 176 16.38 19.05 2.01
CA PRO A 176 15.86 19.59 0.75
C PRO A 176 16.12 18.71 -0.48
N GLU A 177 17.20 17.93 -0.47
CA GLU A 177 17.56 16.95 -1.49
C GLU A 177 16.49 15.86 -1.71
N TYR A 178 15.65 15.59 -0.70
CA TYR A 178 14.57 14.60 -0.79
C TYR A 178 13.22 15.22 -1.20
N LYS A 179 13.15 16.52 -1.49
CA LYS A 179 11.91 17.15 -2.00
C LYS A 179 11.37 16.51 -3.29
N PRO A 180 12.20 16.14 -4.30
CA PRO A 180 11.70 15.51 -5.52
C PRO A 180 10.92 14.22 -5.27
N MET A 181 11.26 13.49 -4.20
CA MET A 181 10.56 12.26 -3.79
C MET A 181 9.12 12.53 -3.34
N ILE A 182 8.83 13.73 -2.83
CA ILE A 182 7.49 14.12 -2.36
C ILE A 182 6.68 14.83 -3.44
N GLU A 183 7.33 15.66 -4.24
CA GLU A 183 6.65 16.48 -5.26
C GLU A 183 6.38 15.71 -6.56
N GLY A 184 7.28 14.78 -6.93
CA GLY A 184 7.20 14.03 -8.18
C GLY A 184 6.36 12.75 -8.12
N MET A 185 5.91 12.34 -6.92
CA MET A 185 5.32 11.02 -6.73
C MET A 185 3.98 11.05 -6.00
N LYS A 186 3.08 10.15 -6.40
CA LYS A 186 1.80 9.87 -5.72
C LYS A 186 1.93 8.57 -4.96
N THR A 187 1.17 8.39 -3.88
CA THR A 187 1.27 7.15 -3.10
C THR A 187 -0.07 6.54 -2.75
N PHE A 188 -0.17 5.22 -2.76
CA PHE A 188 -1.42 4.53 -2.39
C PHE A 188 -1.19 3.20 -1.66
N LEU A 189 -2.21 2.78 -0.93
CA LEU A 189 -2.25 1.50 -0.23
C LEU A 189 -2.51 0.36 -1.23
N GLY A 190 -1.82 -0.77 -1.06
CA GLY A 190 -2.10 -1.99 -1.81
C GLY A 190 -3.58 -2.38 -1.73
N ARG A 191 -4.15 -2.95 -2.80
CA ARG A 191 -5.60 -3.08 -3.00
C ARG A 191 -6.31 -3.81 -1.86
N MET A 192 -5.76 -4.92 -1.38
CA MET A 192 -6.30 -5.72 -0.29
C MET A 192 -6.04 -5.05 1.05
N HIS A 193 -4.88 -4.43 1.24
CA HIS A 193 -4.55 -3.71 2.47
C HIS A 193 -5.42 -2.47 2.63
N ALA A 194 -5.60 -1.66 1.60
CA ALA A 194 -6.50 -0.51 1.63
C ALA A 194 -7.89 -0.89 2.14
N LYS A 195 -8.46 -2.00 1.64
CA LYS A 195 -9.80 -2.49 1.99
C LYS A 195 -10.00 -2.86 3.45
N VAL A 196 -8.93 -3.11 4.20
CA VAL A 196 -8.96 -3.51 5.62
C VAL A 196 -8.47 -2.40 6.55
N HIS A 197 -8.11 -1.23 6.02
CA HIS A 197 -7.85 -0.03 6.80
C HIS A 197 -9.15 0.64 7.24
N VAL A 198 -9.04 1.57 8.18
CA VAL A 198 -10.10 2.50 8.57
C VAL A 198 -10.67 3.28 7.38
N TRP A 199 -11.93 3.71 7.48
CA TRP A 199 -12.70 4.27 6.36
C TRP A 199 -12.02 5.47 5.70
N TYR A 200 -11.47 6.41 6.48
CA TYR A 200 -10.80 7.59 5.93
C TYR A 200 -9.54 7.24 5.14
N CYS A 201 -8.82 6.18 5.55
CA CYS A 201 -7.69 5.66 4.79
C CYS A 201 -8.12 5.02 3.47
N GLN A 202 -9.26 4.35 3.45
CA GLN A 202 -9.86 3.82 2.21
C GLN A 202 -10.18 4.96 1.22
N ILE A 203 -10.53 6.13 1.70
CA ILE A 203 -10.89 7.26 0.84
C ILE A 203 -9.66 8.02 0.33
N ILE A 204 -8.68 8.24 1.21
CA ILE A 204 -7.49 9.05 0.89
C ILE A 204 -6.48 8.28 0.06
N TRP A 205 -6.27 6.99 0.38
CA TRP A 205 -5.09 6.24 -0.08
C TRP A 205 -5.43 5.06 -1.01
N VAL A 206 -6.67 4.90 -1.47
CA VAL A 206 -6.98 3.84 -2.44
C VAL A 206 -6.52 4.21 -3.84
N GLY A 207 -5.64 3.39 -4.42
CA GLY A 207 -5.09 3.61 -5.77
C GLY A 207 -6.14 3.58 -6.88
N HIS A 208 -7.26 2.86 -6.70
CA HIS A 208 -8.35 2.80 -7.68
C HIS A 208 -9.01 4.16 -7.97
N TRP A 209 -8.87 5.14 -7.08
CA TRP A 209 -9.42 6.49 -7.25
C TRP A 209 -8.38 7.50 -7.74
N MET A 210 -7.16 7.04 -8.00
CA MET A 210 -6.08 7.86 -8.51
C MET A 210 -6.05 7.76 -10.03
N SER A 211 -6.13 8.90 -10.69
CA SER A 211 -5.91 8.97 -12.13
C SER A 211 -4.53 8.37 -12.46
N GLU A 212 -4.44 7.67 -13.59
CA GLU A 212 -3.22 7.06 -14.14
C GLU A 212 -2.65 5.87 -13.34
N ALA A 213 -3.18 5.56 -12.15
CA ALA A 213 -2.77 4.38 -11.39
C ALA A 213 -3.16 3.06 -12.08
N ALA A 214 -4.09 3.12 -13.04
CA ALA A 214 -4.62 1.97 -13.78
C ALA A 214 -5.09 0.84 -12.84
N LEU A 215 -5.14 -0.41 -13.32
CA LEU A 215 -5.37 -1.60 -12.48
C LEU A 215 -4.10 -2.05 -11.72
N THR A 216 -3.33 -1.11 -11.17
CA THR A 216 -2.19 -1.45 -10.31
C THR A 216 -2.71 -1.96 -8.98
N LEU A 217 -2.16 -3.08 -8.52
CA LEU A 217 -2.62 -3.73 -7.30
C LEU A 217 -1.89 -3.18 -6.07
N GLY A 218 -0.60 -2.87 -6.19
CA GLY A 218 0.23 -2.56 -5.03
C GLY A 218 0.42 -3.81 -4.14
N GLU A 219 0.51 -4.98 -4.78
CA GLU A 219 0.66 -6.31 -4.15
C GLU A 219 1.67 -7.17 -4.93
N GLU A 220 2.40 -6.57 -5.87
CA GLU A 220 3.33 -7.26 -6.76
C GLU A 220 4.42 -7.98 -5.97
N GLN A 221 4.91 -7.35 -4.90
CA GLN A 221 5.90 -7.92 -3.99
C GLN A 221 5.43 -9.20 -3.28
N GLU A 222 4.14 -9.32 -2.93
CA GLU A 222 3.61 -10.56 -2.33
C GLU A 222 3.73 -11.75 -3.30
N GLN A 223 3.61 -11.51 -4.62
CA GLN A 223 3.74 -12.55 -5.63
C GLN A 223 5.18 -13.04 -5.77
N VAL A 224 6.14 -12.11 -5.72
CA VAL A 224 7.58 -12.42 -5.66
C VAL A 224 7.84 -13.32 -4.45
N PHE A 225 7.29 -12.93 -3.29
CA PHE A 225 7.49 -13.63 -2.03
C PHE A 225 6.93 -15.04 -2.02
N PHE A 226 5.73 -15.21 -2.60
CA PHE A 226 5.08 -16.51 -2.68
C PHE A 226 5.83 -17.49 -3.59
N GLN A 227 6.23 -17.05 -4.80
CA GLN A 227 6.81 -17.96 -5.80
C GLN A 227 8.21 -18.43 -5.42
N ASN A 228 8.97 -17.61 -4.70
CA ASN A 228 10.33 -17.95 -4.30
C ASN A 228 10.44 -18.56 -2.89
N VAL A 229 9.31 -18.79 -2.21
CA VAL A 229 9.29 -19.20 -0.79
C VAL A 229 10.10 -20.47 -0.49
N LYS A 230 10.22 -21.40 -1.45
CA LYS A 230 10.98 -22.64 -1.28
C LYS A 230 12.48 -22.37 -1.24
N ILE A 231 13.01 -21.66 -2.23
CA ILE A 231 14.41 -21.23 -2.30
C ILE A 231 14.78 -20.46 -1.04
N TRP A 232 13.85 -19.64 -0.57
CA TRP A 232 14.03 -18.71 0.54
C TRP A 232 14.08 -19.37 1.91
N LYS A 233 13.35 -20.47 2.10
CA LYS A 233 13.37 -21.22 3.36
C LYS A 233 14.69 -21.94 3.61
N CYS A 234 15.39 -22.34 2.55
CA CYS A 234 16.63 -23.09 2.65
C CYS A 234 17.82 -22.21 3.08
N ASN A 235 17.78 -20.90 2.81
CA ASN A 235 18.95 -20.03 2.92
C ASN A 235 19.26 -19.49 4.34
N LYS A 236 18.46 -19.83 5.35
CA LYS A 236 18.53 -19.24 6.71
C LYS A 236 19.82 -19.54 7.48
N ALA A 237 20.52 -20.60 7.06
CA ALA A 237 21.75 -21.10 7.68
C ALA A 237 23.00 -20.91 6.79
N TYR A 238 22.87 -20.21 5.66
CA TYR A 238 23.95 -20.10 4.64
C TYR A 238 24.99 -19.01 4.94
N GLY A 239 24.89 -18.34 6.09
CA GLY A 239 25.81 -17.28 6.48
C GLY A 239 25.93 -16.18 5.43
N ASP A 240 27.15 -15.88 5.01
CA ASP A 240 27.43 -14.78 4.09
C ASP A 240 27.05 -15.10 2.63
N TYR A 241 26.98 -16.39 2.27
CA TYR A 241 26.51 -16.83 0.94
C TYR A 241 25.03 -16.59 0.70
N GLN A 242 24.25 -16.32 1.76
CA GLN A 242 22.83 -16.03 1.66
C GLN A 242 22.54 -14.90 0.67
N ARG A 243 23.36 -13.83 0.66
CA ARG A 243 23.21 -12.70 -0.26
C ARG A 243 23.31 -13.15 -1.72
N ASP A 244 24.31 -13.94 -2.06
CA ASP A 244 24.54 -14.41 -3.44
C ASP A 244 23.41 -15.32 -3.90
N HIS A 245 22.95 -16.25 -3.04
CA HIS A 245 21.82 -17.11 -3.36
C HIS A 245 20.52 -16.33 -3.54
N LEU A 246 20.25 -15.33 -2.68
CA LEU A 246 19.07 -14.49 -2.82
C LEU A 246 19.13 -13.63 -4.08
N THR A 247 20.31 -13.08 -4.39
CA THR A 247 20.52 -12.29 -5.60
C THR A 247 20.32 -13.13 -6.86
N ALA A 248 20.91 -14.32 -6.91
CA ALA A 248 20.72 -15.25 -8.03
C ALA A 248 19.24 -15.63 -8.21
N ALA A 249 18.52 -15.88 -7.11
CA ALA A 249 17.08 -16.18 -7.16
C ALA A 249 16.26 -15.01 -7.72
N VAL A 250 16.60 -13.77 -7.32
CA VAL A 250 15.95 -12.56 -7.85
C VAL A 250 16.26 -12.37 -9.34
N LEU A 251 17.52 -12.55 -9.75
CA LEU A 251 17.90 -12.42 -11.16
C LEU A 251 17.18 -13.46 -12.03
N PHE A 252 17.10 -14.71 -11.57
CA PHE A 252 16.31 -15.74 -12.24
C PHE A 252 14.83 -15.35 -12.35
N TRP A 253 14.23 -14.87 -11.25
CA TRP A 253 12.86 -14.38 -11.25
C TRP A 253 12.62 -13.26 -12.28
N ASN A 254 13.52 -12.28 -12.32
CA ASN A 254 13.42 -11.16 -13.25
C ASN A 254 13.53 -11.62 -14.70
N ASP A 255 14.47 -12.50 -15.03
CA ASP A 255 14.60 -13.09 -16.36
C ASP A 255 13.30 -13.79 -16.81
N GLN A 256 12.67 -14.56 -15.92
CA GLN A 256 11.38 -15.19 -16.21
C GLN A 256 10.26 -14.17 -16.45
N LYS A 257 10.26 -13.06 -15.69
CA LYS A 257 9.28 -11.98 -15.87
C LYS A 257 9.48 -11.22 -17.17
N GLU A 258 10.72 -10.97 -17.56
CA GLU A 258 11.05 -10.33 -18.83
C GLU A 258 10.62 -11.20 -20.01
N LYS A 259 10.95 -12.50 -19.99
CA LYS A 259 10.52 -13.47 -21.00
C LYS A 259 8.99 -13.57 -21.11
N GLY A 260 8.30 -13.50 -19.97
CA GLY A 260 6.84 -13.56 -19.90
C GLY A 260 6.10 -12.23 -20.11
N MET A 261 6.82 -11.11 -20.34
CA MET A 261 6.25 -9.77 -20.20
C MET A 261 5.12 -9.50 -21.19
N VAL A 262 5.28 -9.89 -22.45
CA VAL A 262 4.27 -9.69 -23.51
C VAL A 262 2.95 -10.35 -23.11
N ASN A 263 3.02 -11.63 -22.70
CA ASN A 263 1.84 -12.38 -22.26
C ASN A 263 1.18 -11.77 -21.02
N GLN A 264 1.98 -11.26 -20.08
CA GLN A 264 1.46 -10.57 -18.90
C GLN A 264 0.74 -9.28 -19.26
N LEU A 265 1.26 -8.49 -20.21
CA LEU A 265 0.66 -7.24 -20.68
C LEU A 265 -0.66 -7.50 -21.43
N ILE A 266 -0.69 -8.50 -22.32
CA ILE A 266 -1.93 -8.91 -23.03
C ILE A 266 -3.03 -9.29 -22.01
N LYS A 267 -2.71 -10.19 -21.09
CA LYS A 267 -3.64 -10.61 -20.01
C LYS A 267 -4.08 -9.46 -19.12
N ARG A 268 -3.25 -8.42 -18.95
CA ARG A 268 -3.62 -7.21 -18.21
C ARG A 268 -4.60 -6.35 -19.00
N ARG A 269 -4.36 -6.16 -20.29
CA ARG A 269 -5.26 -5.43 -21.19
C ARG A 269 -6.63 -6.08 -21.24
N GLU A 270 -6.69 -7.39 -21.44
CA GLU A 270 -7.96 -8.14 -21.46
C GLU A 270 -8.74 -8.00 -20.15
N ARG A 271 -8.05 -8.11 -19.00
CA ARG A 271 -8.68 -7.88 -17.69
C ARG A 271 -9.18 -6.46 -17.52
N ALA A 272 -8.45 -5.47 -18.04
CA ALA A 272 -8.89 -4.07 -18.01
C ALA A 272 -10.17 -3.86 -18.83
N LEU A 273 -10.22 -4.40 -20.05
CA LEU A 273 -11.40 -4.32 -20.91
C LEU A 273 -12.64 -4.95 -20.25
N LYS A 274 -12.49 -6.16 -19.69
CA LYS A 274 -13.57 -6.83 -18.95
C LYS A 274 -14.01 -6.02 -17.72
N GLN A 275 -13.06 -5.43 -17.00
CA GLN A 275 -13.37 -4.63 -15.82
C GLN A 275 -14.11 -3.34 -16.18
N ILE A 276 -13.83 -2.72 -17.33
CA ILE A 276 -14.55 -1.54 -17.81
C ILE A 276 -16.03 -1.88 -18.00
N GLU A 277 -16.33 -2.97 -18.70
CA GLU A 277 -17.70 -3.42 -18.95
C GLU A 277 -18.48 -3.65 -17.63
N ILE A 278 -17.87 -4.38 -16.69
CA ILE A 278 -18.46 -4.65 -15.37
C ILE A 278 -18.68 -3.35 -14.59
N SER A 279 -17.73 -2.42 -14.65
CA SER A 279 -17.80 -1.16 -13.89
C SER A 279 -18.84 -0.21 -14.47
N ASN A 280 -19.03 -0.18 -15.79
CA ASN A 280 -20.07 0.62 -16.43
C ASN A 280 -21.47 0.13 -16.07
N LYS A 281 -21.72 -1.18 -16.16
CA LYS A 281 -22.98 -1.80 -15.71
C LYS A 281 -23.27 -1.50 -14.24
N GLN A 282 -22.25 -1.55 -13.39
CA GLN A 282 -22.39 -1.22 -11.97
C GLN A 282 -22.70 0.26 -11.76
N LEU A 283 -22.03 1.16 -12.48
CA LEU A 283 -22.24 2.59 -12.40
C LEU A 283 -23.67 2.97 -12.79
N GLU A 284 -24.20 2.41 -13.88
CA GLU A 284 -25.59 2.61 -14.32
C GLU A 284 -26.59 2.12 -13.27
N SER A 285 -26.34 0.93 -12.70
CA SER A 285 -27.18 0.36 -11.64
C SER A 285 -27.18 1.24 -10.38
N ASP A 286 -26.01 1.72 -9.94
CA ASP A 286 -25.90 2.57 -8.75
C ASP A 286 -26.52 3.95 -8.98
N ILE A 287 -26.31 4.56 -10.15
CA ILE A 287 -26.93 5.84 -10.55
C ILE A 287 -28.45 5.75 -10.46
N SER A 288 -29.04 4.69 -11.03
CA SER A 288 -30.48 4.46 -11.01
C SER A 288 -30.98 4.23 -9.58
N LYS A 289 -30.31 3.37 -8.83
CA LYS A 289 -30.68 3.01 -7.44
C LYS A 289 -30.66 4.21 -6.50
N TYR A 290 -29.62 5.03 -6.57
CA TYR A 290 -29.44 6.18 -5.68
C TYR A 290 -29.99 7.48 -6.26
N LYS A 291 -30.59 7.45 -7.46
CA LYS A 291 -31.14 8.60 -8.17
C LYS A 291 -30.13 9.76 -8.28
N LEU A 292 -28.88 9.41 -8.55
CA LEU A 292 -27.78 10.35 -8.65
C LEU A 292 -27.59 10.81 -10.11
N LYS A 293 -27.07 12.02 -10.30
CA LYS A 293 -26.58 12.46 -11.61
C LYS A 293 -25.06 12.28 -11.69
N ILE A 294 -24.54 11.99 -12.89
CA ILE A 294 -23.09 11.73 -13.09
C ILE A 294 -22.26 12.93 -12.66
N GLU A 295 -22.76 14.15 -12.91
CA GLU A 295 -22.09 15.41 -12.59
C GLU A 295 -21.93 15.63 -11.07
N GLN A 296 -22.72 14.95 -10.25
CA GLN A 296 -22.63 15.04 -8.79
C GLN A 296 -21.51 14.16 -8.22
N LEU A 297 -21.05 13.13 -8.96
CA LEU A 297 -20.07 12.17 -8.45
C LEU A 297 -18.71 12.81 -8.09
N PRO A 298 -18.13 13.72 -8.89
CA PRO A 298 -16.89 14.40 -8.53
C PRO A 298 -17.05 15.27 -7.26
N ILE A 299 -18.20 15.90 -7.08
CA ILE A 299 -18.51 16.76 -5.92
C ILE A 299 -18.57 15.89 -4.65
N LEU A 300 -19.35 14.81 -4.69
CA LEU A 300 -19.46 13.84 -3.59
C LEU A 300 -18.10 13.24 -3.23
N LEU A 301 -17.27 12.91 -4.22
CA LEU A 301 -15.91 12.43 -3.97
C LEU A 301 -15.04 13.49 -3.28
N GLY A 302 -15.20 14.77 -3.65
CA GLY A 302 -14.53 15.89 -3.01
C GLY A 302 -14.92 16.06 -1.54
N GLU A 303 -16.21 15.99 -1.25
CA GLU A 303 -16.77 16.06 0.11
C GLU A 303 -16.28 14.89 0.98
N LEU A 304 -16.34 13.66 0.45
CA LEU A 304 -15.83 12.47 1.10
C LEU A 304 -14.33 12.58 1.42
N ARG A 305 -13.53 13.08 0.47
CA ARG A 305 -12.09 13.31 0.67
C ARG A 305 -11.82 14.38 1.72
N LYS A 306 -12.64 15.43 1.79
CA LYS A 306 -12.52 16.48 2.81
C LYS A 306 -12.82 15.90 4.19
N ALA A 307 -13.96 15.22 4.36
CA ALA A 307 -14.35 14.57 5.61
C ALA A 307 -13.28 13.56 6.09
N ALA A 308 -12.73 12.75 5.16
CA ALA A 308 -11.67 11.81 5.49
C ALA A 308 -10.39 12.49 5.98
N LYS A 309 -10.00 13.63 5.37
CA LYS A 309 -8.82 14.41 5.80
C LYS A 309 -9.03 15.05 7.17
N GLU A 310 -10.22 15.56 7.45
CA GLU A 310 -10.60 16.14 8.74
C GLU A 310 -10.55 15.09 9.85
N CYS A 311 -11.14 13.91 9.62
CA CYS A 311 -11.05 12.76 10.51
C CYS A 311 -9.58 12.33 10.75
N LYS A 312 -8.77 12.23 9.69
CA LYS A 312 -7.33 11.90 9.82
C LYS A 312 -6.57 12.92 10.68
N ALA A 313 -6.89 14.21 10.56
CA ALA A 313 -6.20 15.29 11.26
C ALA A 313 -6.55 15.34 12.77
N GLY A 314 -7.41 14.44 13.27
CA GLY A 314 -7.96 14.55 14.61
C GLY A 314 -8.88 15.77 14.77
N LYS A 315 -9.26 16.41 13.65
CA LYS A 315 -10.34 17.40 13.58
C LYS A 315 -11.68 16.70 13.44
N GLU A 316 -11.88 15.62 14.19
CA GLU A 316 -13.23 15.21 14.50
C GLU A 316 -13.87 16.33 15.32
N HIS A 317 -15.20 16.42 15.25
CA HIS A 317 -16.08 17.33 15.98
C HIS A 317 -16.04 17.10 17.51
N LEU A 318 -14.86 16.81 18.07
CA LEU A 318 -14.57 16.48 19.45
C LEU A 318 -14.76 17.63 20.43
N LYS A 319 -15.13 18.83 19.97
CA LYS A 319 -15.37 19.93 20.91
C LYS A 319 -16.79 19.98 21.46
N ASP A 320 -17.79 19.38 20.80
CA ASP A 320 -19.19 19.47 21.27
C ASP A 320 -20.05 18.18 21.12
N GLU A 321 -19.54 17.09 20.53
CA GLU A 321 -20.32 15.85 20.40
C GLU A 321 -20.35 15.04 21.71
N SER A 322 -21.55 14.80 22.24
CA SER A 322 -21.74 13.95 23.42
C SER A 322 -21.16 12.54 23.21
N PRO A 323 -20.72 11.84 24.28
CA PRO A 323 -20.26 10.46 24.18
C PRO A 323 -21.25 9.51 23.51
N LEU A 324 -22.56 9.80 23.63
CA LEU A 324 -23.61 9.06 22.96
C LEU A 324 -23.59 9.28 21.43
N GLN A 325 -23.43 10.52 20.99
CA GLN A 325 -23.36 10.86 19.56
C GLN A 325 -22.13 10.22 18.89
N GLN A 326 -20.99 10.23 19.57
CA GLN A 326 -19.77 9.57 19.09
C GLN A 326 -19.97 8.05 18.96
N ALA A 327 -20.66 7.43 19.92
CA ALA A 327 -20.98 6.01 19.86
C ALA A 327 -21.95 5.69 18.70
N GLN A 328 -22.94 6.53 18.44
CA GLN A 328 -23.87 6.41 17.31
C GLN A 328 -23.14 6.50 15.97
N ASN A 329 -22.31 7.54 15.77
CA ASN A 329 -21.52 7.74 14.56
C ASN A 329 -20.56 6.55 14.32
N SER A 330 -19.91 6.06 15.37
CA SER A 330 -19.04 4.89 15.31
C SER A 330 -19.80 3.62 14.93
N LEU A 331 -21.00 3.43 15.48
CA LEU A 331 -21.84 2.28 15.19
C LEU A 331 -22.27 2.25 13.71
N GLU A 332 -22.67 3.39 13.15
CA GLU A 332 -22.97 3.54 11.74
C GLU A 332 -21.78 3.16 10.86
N GLY A 333 -20.60 3.68 11.21
CA GLY A 333 -19.34 3.39 10.51
C GLY A 333 -19.01 1.89 10.50
N TYR A 334 -19.10 1.22 11.66
CA TYR A 334 -18.85 -0.23 11.72
C TYR A 334 -19.90 -1.03 10.95
N ASN A 335 -21.17 -0.63 11.00
CA ASN A 335 -22.23 -1.33 10.28
C ASN A 335 -22.08 -1.21 8.76
N ALA A 336 -21.79 0.00 8.26
CA ALA A 336 -21.45 0.22 6.86
C ALA A 336 -20.23 -0.60 6.43
N HIS A 337 -19.19 -0.64 7.27
CA HIS A 337 -17.98 -1.42 6.97
C HIS A 337 -18.27 -2.93 6.88
N ILE A 338 -19.07 -3.50 7.78
CA ILE A 338 -19.48 -4.91 7.71
C ILE A 338 -20.20 -5.20 6.39
N LYS A 339 -21.17 -4.37 6.00
CA LYS A 339 -21.90 -4.53 4.73
C LYS A 339 -20.98 -4.48 3.51
N ILE A 340 -20.05 -3.54 3.51
CA ILE A 340 -19.03 -3.44 2.45
C ILE A 340 -18.20 -4.73 2.39
N LEU A 341 -17.77 -5.26 3.53
CA LEU A 341 -16.99 -6.50 3.59
C LEU A 341 -17.79 -7.72 3.14
N GLN A 342 -19.07 -7.82 3.52
CA GLN A 342 -19.98 -8.89 3.08
C GLN A 342 -20.17 -8.86 1.54
N SER A 343 -20.43 -7.68 0.98
CA SER A 343 -20.52 -7.47 -0.47
C SER A 343 -19.21 -7.82 -1.18
N ARG A 344 -18.05 -7.49 -0.58
CA ARG A 344 -16.74 -7.87 -1.13
C ARG A 344 -16.51 -9.39 -1.11
N ILE A 345 -16.99 -10.11 -0.09
CA ILE A 345 -16.91 -11.58 -0.05
C ILE A 345 -17.71 -12.20 -1.19
N SER A 346 -18.95 -11.75 -1.40
CA SER A 346 -19.81 -12.32 -2.44
C SER A 346 -19.36 -11.95 -3.85
N ARG A 347 -18.86 -10.72 -4.06
CA ARG A 347 -18.62 -10.18 -5.40
C ARG A 347 -17.16 -10.17 -5.85
N ILE A 348 -16.20 -10.06 -4.93
CA ILE A 348 -14.79 -9.77 -5.26
C ILE A 348 -13.83 -10.88 -4.83
N ALA A 349 -14.13 -11.61 -3.76
CA ALA A 349 -13.20 -12.58 -3.20
C ALA A 349 -13.06 -13.82 -4.10
N THR A 350 -11.93 -13.92 -4.81
CA THR A 350 -11.62 -15.00 -5.75
C THR A 350 -10.95 -16.20 -5.09
N THR A 351 -10.35 -16.02 -3.90
CA THR A 351 -9.63 -17.08 -3.18
C THR A 351 -10.17 -17.31 -1.77
N SER A 352 -9.98 -18.53 -1.26
CA SER A 352 -10.33 -18.90 0.12
C SER A 352 -9.60 -18.02 1.15
N GLY A 353 -8.31 -17.72 0.92
CA GLY A 353 -7.51 -16.85 1.78
C GLY A 353 -8.07 -15.42 1.90
N GLN A 354 -8.50 -14.82 0.79
CA GLN A 354 -9.15 -13.51 0.80
C GLN A 354 -10.47 -13.52 1.57
N ARG A 355 -11.29 -14.57 1.38
CA ARG A 355 -12.55 -14.76 2.13
C ARG A 355 -12.27 -14.86 3.63
N ILE A 356 -11.24 -15.60 4.04
CA ILE A 356 -10.83 -15.71 5.45
C ILE A 356 -10.41 -14.34 6.02
N LYS A 357 -9.61 -13.56 5.29
CA LYS A 357 -9.22 -12.20 5.72
C LYS A 357 -10.44 -11.30 5.94
N PHE A 358 -11.38 -11.27 5.00
CA PHE A 358 -12.60 -10.46 5.14
C PHE A 358 -13.49 -10.96 6.28
N ARG A 359 -13.65 -12.28 6.47
CA ARG A 359 -14.40 -12.84 7.60
C ARG A 359 -13.79 -12.44 8.95
N LYS A 360 -12.45 -12.51 9.09
CA LYS A 360 -11.77 -12.05 10.30
C LYS A 360 -12.02 -10.57 10.60
N ALA A 361 -11.99 -9.73 9.56
CA ALA A 361 -12.32 -8.31 9.69
C ALA A 361 -13.79 -8.13 10.12
N ILE A 362 -14.74 -8.84 9.50
CA ILE A 362 -16.15 -8.83 9.92
C ILE A 362 -16.29 -9.23 11.38
N THR A 363 -15.67 -10.32 11.83
CA THR A 363 -15.74 -10.77 13.23
C THR A 363 -15.25 -9.69 14.20
N LEU A 364 -14.15 -9.01 13.89
CA LEU A 364 -13.64 -7.93 14.72
C LEU A 364 -14.61 -6.74 14.76
N MET A 365 -15.11 -6.31 13.60
CA MET A 365 -16.04 -5.19 13.51
C MET A 365 -17.36 -5.51 14.20
N SER A 366 -17.88 -6.75 14.07
CA SER A 366 -19.08 -7.21 14.77
C SER A 366 -18.90 -7.18 16.28
N LYS A 367 -17.74 -7.60 16.81
CA LYS A 367 -17.46 -7.52 18.25
C LYS A 367 -17.49 -6.07 18.77
N LYS A 368 -16.97 -5.12 17.99
CA LYS A 368 -16.99 -3.68 18.32
C LYS A 368 -18.39 -3.10 18.22
N ARG A 369 -19.11 -3.46 17.15
CA ARG A 369 -20.53 -3.13 16.93
C ARG A 369 -21.38 -3.56 18.13
N SER A 370 -21.24 -4.79 18.61
CA SER A 370 -21.99 -5.30 19.77
C SER A 370 -21.71 -4.51 21.06
N LYS A 371 -20.46 -4.09 21.30
CA LYS A 371 -20.13 -3.24 22.45
C LYS A 371 -20.79 -1.87 22.36
N LEU A 372 -20.83 -1.27 21.17
CA LEU A 372 -21.49 0.02 20.97
C LEU A 372 -23.01 -0.08 21.07
N ILE A 373 -23.62 -1.16 20.57
CA ILE A 373 -25.05 -1.42 20.74
C ILE A 373 -25.40 -1.50 22.23
N ALA A 374 -24.61 -2.23 23.03
CA ALA A 374 -24.80 -2.31 24.47
C ALA A 374 -24.65 -0.92 25.13
N PHE A 375 -23.63 -0.15 24.76
CA PHE A 375 -23.42 1.21 25.28
C PHE A 375 -24.58 2.14 24.94
N ILE A 376 -25.02 2.20 23.68
CA ILE A 376 -26.13 3.06 23.24
C ILE A 376 -27.44 2.63 23.90
N SER A 377 -27.69 1.33 24.04
CA SER A 377 -28.91 0.83 24.67
C SER A 377 -28.95 1.14 26.18
N ALA A 378 -27.80 1.20 26.84
CA ALA A 378 -27.69 1.58 28.25
C ALA A 378 -27.79 3.11 28.48
N ASN A 379 -27.41 3.92 27.50
CA ASN A 379 -27.27 5.37 27.62
C ASN A 379 -28.28 6.16 26.77
N SER A 380 -29.27 5.50 26.15
CA SER A 380 -30.30 6.15 25.33
C SER A 380 -31.61 5.39 25.33
N LYS A 381 -32.67 6.04 24.83
CA LYS A 381 -33.98 5.41 24.61
C LYS A 381 -34.03 4.54 23.35
N PHE A 382 -32.95 4.50 22.55
CA PHE A 382 -32.93 3.79 21.29
C PHE A 382 -32.70 2.30 21.51
N LYS A 383 -33.68 1.49 21.11
CA LYS A 383 -33.51 0.05 20.95
C LYS A 383 -33.11 -0.25 19.50
N ILE A 384 -31.87 -0.71 19.32
CA ILE A 384 -31.36 -1.07 18.00
C ILE A 384 -31.85 -2.49 17.68
N GLN A 385 -32.69 -2.60 16.65
CA GLN A 385 -33.20 -3.87 16.16
C GLN A 385 -32.31 -4.43 15.04
N GLU A 386 -32.45 -5.72 14.74
CA GLU A 386 -31.71 -6.38 13.65
C GLU A 386 -32.00 -5.71 12.30
N ASP A 387 -33.23 -5.24 12.07
CA ASP A 387 -33.60 -4.52 10.86
C ASP A 387 -32.82 -3.20 10.67
N ASN A 388 -32.51 -2.48 11.75
CA ASN A 388 -31.67 -1.28 11.67
C ASN A 388 -30.25 -1.63 11.18
N LEU A 389 -29.74 -2.79 11.56
CA LEU A 389 -28.44 -3.27 11.12
C LEU A 389 -28.49 -3.70 9.65
N LEU A 390 -29.56 -4.37 9.22
CA LEU A 390 -29.77 -4.83 7.85
C LEU A 390 -29.98 -3.69 6.87
N THR A 391 -30.77 -2.68 7.22
CA THR A 391 -31.06 -1.51 6.38
C THR A 391 -29.96 -0.46 6.47
N GLY A 392 -29.31 -0.34 7.65
CA GLY A 392 -28.35 0.73 7.93
C GLY A 392 -29.04 2.05 8.32
N HIS A 393 -30.36 2.01 8.50
CA HIS A 393 -31.14 3.12 9.00
C HIS A 393 -31.33 2.98 10.50
N PHE A 394 -30.80 3.94 11.25
CA PHE A 394 -30.80 3.90 12.70
C PHE A 394 -31.86 4.82 13.32
N PRO A 395 -32.41 4.48 14.50
CA PRO A 395 -33.52 5.21 15.11
C PRO A 395 -33.29 6.71 15.33
N TRP A 396 -32.04 7.12 15.61
CA TRP A 396 -31.67 8.52 15.83
C TRP A 396 -31.60 9.36 14.55
N GLN A 397 -31.48 8.73 13.37
CA GLN A 397 -31.45 9.44 12.09
C GLN A 397 -32.82 10.02 11.71
N ASN A 398 -33.90 9.49 12.29
CA ASN A 398 -35.26 10.01 12.12
C ASN A 398 -35.54 11.23 13.01
N LEU A 399 -34.75 11.45 14.07
CA LEU A 399 -34.92 12.60 14.97
C LEU A 399 -34.25 13.87 14.43
N SER A 400 -33.27 13.75 13.54
CA SER A 400 -32.71 14.87 12.77
C SER A 400 -33.65 15.42 11.68
N GLY A 401 -34.86 14.86 11.55
CA GLY A 401 -35.87 15.23 10.55
C GLY A 401 -36.58 16.58 10.74
N SER A 402 -36.31 17.33 11.82
CA SER A 402 -36.79 18.72 11.97
C SER A 402 -35.77 19.79 11.56
N GLN A 403 -34.61 19.40 11.01
CA GLN A 403 -33.69 20.31 10.33
C GLN A 403 -33.16 19.70 9.02
N CYS A 404 -34.06 19.19 8.17
CA CYS A 404 -33.81 19.34 6.74
C CYS A 404 -33.84 20.84 6.47
N ARG A 405 -32.67 21.44 6.19
CA ARG A 405 -32.57 22.77 5.58
C ARG A 405 -33.40 22.75 4.31
N SER A 406 -34.64 23.22 4.40
CA SER A 406 -35.35 23.76 3.26
C SER A 406 -34.50 24.93 2.77
N ASN A 407 -33.77 24.72 1.68
CA ASN A 407 -33.27 25.83 0.88
C ASN A 407 -34.48 26.48 0.19
N SER A 408 -35.31 27.20 0.96
CA SER A 408 -36.24 28.19 0.43
C SER A 408 -35.50 29.53 0.35
N LYS A 409 -34.58 29.65 -0.60
CA LYS A 409 -34.06 30.94 -1.05
C LYS A 409 -34.00 30.99 -2.56
N TYR A 410 -35.18 30.99 -3.18
CA TYR A 410 -35.43 31.68 -4.44
C TYR A 410 -36.90 32.14 -4.43
N ASN A 411 -37.11 33.35 -3.91
CA ASN A 411 -38.23 34.22 -4.26
C ASN A 411 -37.72 35.65 -4.13
N VAL A 412 -37.00 36.09 -5.16
CA VAL A 412 -36.81 37.52 -5.39
C VAL A 412 -38.08 37.99 -6.08
N VAL A 413 -38.97 38.57 -5.28
CA VAL A 413 -40.10 39.35 -5.77
C VAL A 413 -39.51 40.59 -6.45
N LYS A 414 -39.71 40.70 -7.77
CA LYS A 414 -39.62 41.97 -8.47
C LYS A 414 -40.77 42.85 -7.96
N ARG A 415 -40.43 44.00 -7.40
CA ARG A 415 -41.20 45.23 -7.54
C ARG A 415 -40.24 46.31 -7.98
#